data_AF-A0A9D8WDU4-F1
#
_entry.id   AF-A0A9D8WDU4-F1
#
_cell.length_a   1.000
_cell.length_b   1.000
_cell.length_c   1.000
_cell.angle_alpha   90.00
_cell.angle_beta   90.00
_cell.angle_gamma   90.00
#
_symmetry.space_group_name_H-M   'P 1'
#
loop_
_entity.id
_entity.type
_entity.pdbx_description
1 polymer ?
#
loop_
_entity_poly.entity_id
_entity_poly.type
_entity_poly.pdbx_seq_one_letter_code
_entity_poly.pdbx_strand_id
1 'polypeptide(L)'
;MTQQTFKSASKRYWRAFVPIMLVYLVATLAGSFYLKTFEVEPVWLQTTVAVACTLPMLLFLFIQIRYFLETDEYNQMIQLKGFAIGSAITVGAIFLIGFLQMFHVVDQVEVFWFGPAFFIAYGLSTYLLGGRQLL
;
A
#
# COMPACT_ATOMS: atom_id res chain seq x y z
N MET A 1 14.95 27.77 -5.79
CA MET A 1 14.62 26.38 -5.40
C MET A 1 15.19 26.15 -4.02
N THR A 2 14.34 26.10 -2.99
CA THR A 2 14.78 25.93 -1.60
C THR A 2 15.35 24.51 -1.45
N GLN A 3 16.64 24.40 -1.14
CA GLN A 3 17.31 23.14 -0.76
C GLN A 3 16.55 22.50 0.41
N GLN A 4 15.68 21.54 0.13
CA GLN A 4 14.93 20.81 1.15
C GLN A 4 15.85 19.73 1.73
N THR A 5 16.33 19.92 2.95
CA THR A 5 17.13 18.90 3.64
C THR A 5 16.29 17.62 3.86
N PHE A 6 16.89 16.44 3.70
CA PHE A 6 16.28 15.11 3.88
C PHE A 6 15.35 14.98 5.10
N LYS A 7 15.75 15.55 6.25
CA LYS A 7 14.94 15.55 7.50
C LYS A 7 13.60 16.27 7.35
N SER A 8 13.50 17.27 6.48
CA SER A 8 12.28 18.03 6.20
C SER A 8 11.28 17.20 5.40
N ALA A 9 11.76 16.48 4.38
CA ALA A 9 10.93 15.62 3.54
C ALA A 9 10.34 14.44 4.34
N SER A 10 11.15 13.76 5.15
CA SER A 10 10.69 12.67 6.02
C SER A 10 9.63 13.14 7.03
N LYS A 11 9.83 14.31 7.66
CA LYS A 11 8.84 14.89 8.58
C LYS A 11 7.53 15.23 7.87
N ARG A 12 7.58 15.76 6.64
CA ARG A 12 6.38 16.04 5.83
C ARG A 12 5.65 14.75 5.47
N TYR A 13 6.38 13.73 5.05
CA TYR A 13 5.84 12.42 4.76
C TYR A 13 5.09 11.84 5.98
N TRP A 14 5.74 11.75 7.14
CA TRP A 14 5.11 11.18 8.34
C TRP A 14 3.89 11.96 8.82
N ARG A 15 3.91 13.29 8.70
CA ARG A 15 2.75 14.16 9.02
C ARG A 15 1.55 13.92 8.12
N ALA A 16 1.77 13.45 6.89
CA ALA A 16 0.69 13.11 5.97
C ALA A 16 0.30 11.63 6.06
N PHE A 17 1.28 10.73 6.22
CA PHE A 17 1.11 9.29 6.34
C PHE A 17 0.23 8.91 7.54
N VAL A 18 0.57 9.39 8.74
CA VAL A 18 -0.15 9.02 9.98
C VAL A 18 -1.64 9.34 9.90
N PRO A 19 -2.10 10.56 9.58
CA PRO A 19 -3.53 10.83 9.52
C PRO A 19 -4.24 10.02 8.43
N ILE A 20 -3.60 9.78 7.28
CA ILE A 20 -4.21 8.99 6.19
C ILE A 20 -4.38 7.52 6.60
N MET A 21 -3.37 6.94 7.25
CA MET A 21 -3.47 5.57 7.76
C MET A 21 -4.46 5.44 8.91
N LEU A 22 -4.60 6.46 9.75
CA LEU A 22 -5.65 6.50 10.77
C LEU A 22 -7.03 6.54 10.12
N VAL A 23 -7.24 7.36 9.08
CA VAL A 23 -8.50 7.40 8.33
C VAL A 23 -8.77 6.05 7.67
N TYR A 24 -7.77 5.44 7.04
CA TYR A 24 -7.87 4.09 6.47
C TYR A 24 -8.31 3.06 7.51
N LEU A 25 -7.64 3.04 8.67
CA LEU A 25 -7.93 2.10 9.76
C LEU A 25 -9.35 2.30 10.32
N VAL A 26 -9.74 3.55 10.55
CA VAL A 26 -11.08 3.88 11.05
C VAL A 26 -12.13 3.51 10.02
N ALA A 27 -11.94 3.84 8.74
CA ALA A 27 -12.89 3.50 7.68
C ALA A 27 -13.08 1.99 7.53
N THR A 28 -11.99 1.22 7.57
CA THR A 28 -12.03 -0.25 7.46
C THR A 28 -12.69 -0.90 8.68
N LEU A 29 -12.32 -0.51 9.89
CA LEU A 29 -12.92 -1.05 11.11
C LEU A 29 -14.38 -0.62 11.25
N ALA A 30 -14.68 0.68 11.17
CA ALA A 30 -16.03 1.20 11.30
C ALA A 30 -16.94 0.63 10.20
N GLY A 31 -16.46 0.56 8.95
CA GLY A 31 -17.18 -0.04 7.84
C GLY A 31 -17.50 -1.51 8.09
N SER A 32 -16.52 -2.30 8.54
CA SER A 32 -16.73 -3.72 8.85
C SER A 32 -17.69 -3.95 10.02
N PHE A 33 -17.57 -3.17 11.10
CA PHE A 33 -18.49 -3.28 12.24
C PHE A 33 -19.90 -2.80 11.90
N TYR A 34 -20.02 -1.75 11.09
CA TYR A 34 -21.31 -1.20 10.70
C TYR A 34 -22.06 -2.11 9.73
N LEU A 35 -21.38 -2.74 8.78
CA LEU A 35 -22.03 -3.69 7.85
C LEU A 35 -22.62 -4.90 8.58
N LYS A 36 -21.94 -5.39 9.64
CA LYS A 36 -22.41 -6.50 10.48
C LYS A 36 -23.71 -6.24 11.25
N THR A 37 -24.19 -4.99 11.34
CA THR A 37 -25.46 -4.69 12.02
C THR A 37 -26.69 -4.98 11.15
N PHE A 38 -26.51 -5.19 9.84
CA PHE A 38 -27.58 -5.51 8.91
C PHE A 38 -27.66 -7.02 8.68
N GLU A 39 -28.87 -7.59 8.72
CA GLU A 39 -29.10 -9.01 8.37
C GLU A 39 -28.86 -9.28 6.88
N VAL A 40 -29.20 -8.31 6.03
CA VAL A 40 -28.91 -8.30 4.60
C VAL A 40 -28.27 -6.96 4.27
N GLU A 41 -27.00 -7.01 3.92
CA GLU A 41 -26.23 -5.81 3.62
C GLU A 41 -26.62 -5.24 2.24
N PRO A 42 -27.12 -3.99 2.17
CA PRO A 42 -27.48 -3.41 0.89
C PRO A 42 -26.24 -3.10 0.05
N VAL A 43 -26.26 -3.50 -1.22
CA VAL A 43 -25.11 -3.41 -2.15
C VAL A 43 -24.54 -1.98 -2.27
N TRP A 44 -25.40 -0.97 -2.27
CA TRP A 44 -24.96 0.43 -2.35
C TRP A 44 -24.12 0.84 -1.13
N LEU A 45 -24.43 0.31 0.05
CA LEU A 45 -23.70 0.59 1.28
C LEU A 45 -22.34 -0.12 1.29
N GLN A 46 -22.31 -1.40 0.92
CA GLN A 46 -21.06 -2.16 0.75
C GLN A 46 -20.12 -1.47 -0.24
N THR A 47 -20.66 -1.03 -1.38
CA THR A 47 -19.90 -0.32 -2.41
C THR A 47 -19.33 0.98 -1.87
N THR A 48 -20.13 1.75 -1.13
CA THR A 48 -19.70 3.02 -0.53
C THR A 48 -18.58 2.80 0.49
N VAL A 49 -18.71 1.79 1.36
CA VAL A 49 -17.68 1.44 2.34
C VAL A 49 -16.40 1.00 1.64
N ALA A 50 -16.48 0.15 0.61
CA ALA A 50 -15.32 -0.31 -0.15
C ALA A 50 -14.57 0.86 -0.81
N VAL A 51 -15.28 1.79 -1.44
CA VAL A 51 -14.69 3.00 -2.03
C VAL A 51 -14.06 3.88 -0.94
N ALA A 52 -14.76 4.11 0.17
CA ALA A 52 -14.26 4.91 1.29
C ALA A 52 -12.98 4.32 1.90
N CYS A 53 -12.86 2.99 2.01
CA CYS A 53 -11.65 2.31 2.46
C CYS A 53 -10.51 2.40 1.44
N THR A 54 -10.82 2.46 0.15
CA THR A 54 -9.82 2.48 -0.93
C THR A 54 -9.19 3.85 -1.12
N LEU A 55 -9.96 4.94 -0.96
CA LEU A 55 -9.47 6.32 -1.20
C LEU A 55 -8.24 6.70 -0.35
N PRO A 56 -8.19 6.44 0.97
CA PRO A 56 -7.00 6.67 1.78
C PRO A 56 -5.76 5.92 1.28
N MET A 57 -5.93 4.68 0.79
CA MET A 57 -4.82 3.89 0.25
C MET A 57 -4.25 4.52 -1.02
N LEU A 58 -5.10 5.01 -1.93
CA LEU A 58 -4.66 5.73 -3.12
C LEU A 58 -3.92 7.04 -2.78
N LEU A 59 -4.46 7.80 -1.82
CA LEU A 59 -3.81 9.02 -1.31
C LEU A 59 -2.44 8.71 -0.69
N PHE A 60 -2.34 7.61 0.06
CA PHE A 60 -1.07 7.15 0.61
C PHE A 60 -0.05 6.82 -0.49
N LEU A 61 -0.43 6.05 -1.51
CA LEU A 61 0.46 5.74 -2.63
C LEU A 61 0.94 7.00 -3.34
N PHE A 62 0.06 7.99 -3.53
CA PHE A 62 0.42 9.28 -4.10
C PHE A 62 1.47 10.02 -3.23
N ILE A 63 1.27 10.05 -1.90
CA ILE A 63 2.22 10.67 -0.98
C ILE A 63 3.54 9.90 -0.91
N GLN A 64 3.51 8.58 -1.00
CA GLN A 64 4.69 7.72 -1.07
C GLN A 64 5.54 8.06 -2.31
N ILE A 65 4.91 8.13 -3.49
CA ILE A 65 5.60 8.51 -4.73
C ILE A 65 6.17 9.93 -4.61
N ARG A 66 5.38 10.87 -4.10
CA ARG A 66 5.83 12.24 -3.86
C ARG A 66 7.05 12.29 -2.93
N TYR A 67 7.06 11.48 -1.87
CA TYR A 67 8.19 11.37 -0.96
C TYR A 67 9.44 10.87 -1.67
N PHE A 68 9.34 9.87 -2.54
CA PHE A 68 10.48 9.39 -3.35
C PHE A 68 11.08 10.50 -4.20
N LEU A 69 10.24 11.33 -4.83
CA LEU A 69 10.67 12.43 -5.70
C LEU A 69 11.28 13.62 -4.92
N GLU A 70 10.96 13.76 -3.64
CA GLU A 70 11.45 14.84 -2.77
C GLU A 70 12.69 14.43 -1.97
N THR A 71 13.13 13.17 -2.10
CA THR A 71 14.28 12.62 -1.40
C THR A 71 15.56 12.75 -2.24
N ASP A 72 16.71 12.78 -1.58
CA ASP A 72 18.03 12.70 -2.22
C ASP A 72 18.17 11.50 -3.19
N GLU A 73 18.99 11.67 -4.23
CA GLU A 73 19.10 10.75 -5.38
C GLU A 73 19.46 9.31 -4.96
N TYR A 74 20.37 9.15 -4.00
CA TYR A 74 20.78 7.84 -3.51
C TYR A 74 19.60 7.09 -2.87
N ASN A 75 18.87 7.78 -2.00
CA ASN A 75 17.73 7.20 -1.30
C ASN A 75 16.54 6.98 -2.24
N GLN A 76 16.29 7.92 -3.15
CA GLN A 76 15.30 7.76 -4.21
C GLN A 76 15.57 6.49 -5.02
N MET A 77 16.82 6.27 -5.42
CA MET A 77 17.22 5.07 -6.16
C MET A 77 16.96 3.78 -5.36
N ILE A 78 17.33 3.74 -4.07
CA ILE A 78 17.06 2.57 -3.21
C ILE A 78 15.56 2.30 -3.13
N GLN A 79 14.75 3.34 -2.89
CA GLN A 79 13.30 3.22 -2.77
C GLN A 79 12.66 2.72 -4.07
N LEU A 80 13.05 3.28 -5.22
CA LEU A 80 12.52 2.87 -6.53
C LEU A 80 12.94 1.44 -6.89
N LYS A 81 14.18 1.04 -6.60
CA LYS A 81 14.63 -0.34 -6.80
C LYS A 81 13.88 -1.32 -5.89
N GLY A 82 13.72 -0.98 -4.62
CA GLY A 82 12.93 -1.78 -3.67
C GLY A 82 11.48 -1.91 -4.13
N PHE A 83 10.87 -0.81 -4.60
CA PHE A 83 9.51 -0.79 -5.13
C PHE A 83 9.39 -1.68 -6.37
N ALA A 84 10.32 -1.57 -7.33
CA ALA A 84 10.34 -2.39 -8.52
C ALA A 84 10.48 -3.89 -8.23
N ILE A 85 11.37 -4.28 -7.31
CA ILE A 85 11.54 -5.68 -6.89
C ILE A 85 10.28 -6.17 -6.17
N GLY A 86 9.75 -5.39 -5.23
CA GLY A 86 8.50 -5.72 -4.54
C GLY A 86 7.34 -5.92 -5.52
N SER A 87 7.19 -5.02 -6.49
CA SER A 87 6.18 -5.13 -7.55
C SER A 87 6.40 -6.38 -8.40
N ALA A 88 7.64 -6.68 -8.81
CA ALA A 88 7.93 -7.86 -9.62
C ALA A 88 7.58 -9.17 -8.88
N ILE A 89 7.90 -9.26 -7.58
CA ILE A 89 7.54 -10.40 -6.73
C ILE A 89 6.02 -10.55 -6.65
N THR A 90 5.30 -9.48 -6.31
CA THR A 90 3.85 -9.53 -6.14
C THR A 90 3.13 -9.80 -7.46
N VAL A 91 3.52 -9.15 -8.55
CA VAL A 91 2.93 -9.39 -9.88
C VAL A 91 3.22 -10.81 -10.35
N GLY A 92 4.43 -11.33 -10.11
CA GLY A 92 4.76 -12.73 -10.37
C GLY A 92 3.86 -13.70 -9.59
N ALA A 93 3.60 -13.42 -8.31
CA ALA A 93 2.69 -14.21 -7.49
C ALA A 93 1.23 -14.11 -7.99
N ILE A 94 0.78 -12.92 -8.41
CA ILE A 94 -0.54 -12.73 -9.02
C ILE A 94 -0.67 -13.56 -10.30
N PHE A 95 0.33 -13.55 -11.18
CA PHE A 95 0.31 -14.39 -12.39
C PHE A 95 0.25 -15.88 -12.06
N LEU A 96 1.09 -16.35 -11.14
CA LEU A 96 1.10 -17.75 -10.73
C LEU A 96 -0.27 -18.19 -10.18
N ILE A 97 -0.81 -17.44 -9.21
CA ILE A 97 -2.11 -17.74 -8.60
C ILE A 97 -3.23 -17.63 -9.63
N GLY A 98 -3.20 -16.60 -10.48
CA GLY A 98 -4.16 -16.42 -11.56
C GLY A 98 -4.18 -17.58 -12.55
N PHE A 99 -3.01 -18.12 -12.93
CA PHE A 99 -2.95 -19.32 -13.78
C PHE A 99 -3.44 -20.57 -13.05
N LEU A 100 -3.11 -20.74 -11.78
CA LEU A 100 -3.64 -21.84 -10.97
C LEU A 100 -5.18 -21.78 -10.88
N GLN A 101 -5.76 -20.60 -10.74
CA GLN A 101 -7.22 -20.41 -10.77
C GLN A 101 -7.82 -20.68 -12.16
N MET A 102 -7.17 -20.17 -13.21
CA MET A 102 -7.59 -20.35 -14.60
C MET A 102 -7.62 -21.83 -15.01
N PHE A 103 -6.68 -22.63 -14.50
CA PHE A 103 -6.63 -24.08 -14.73
C PHE A 103 -7.37 -24.89 -13.66
N HIS A 104 -8.17 -24.24 -12.81
CA HIS A 104 -8.95 -24.89 -11.74
C HIS A 104 -8.13 -25.74 -10.76
N VAL A 105 -6.86 -25.36 -10.54
CA VAL A 105 -5.94 -26.01 -9.59
C VAL A 105 -6.16 -25.51 -8.17
N VAL A 106 -6.52 -24.23 -8.02
CA VAL A 106 -6.83 -23.60 -6.72
C VAL A 106 -8.12 -22.80 -6.79
N ASP A 107 -8.78 -22.63 -5.64
CA ASP A 107 -10.00 -21.85 -5.50
C ASP A 107 -9.76 -20.32 -5.56
N GLN A 108 -10.86 -19.57 -5.43
CA GLN A 108 -10.82 -18.12 -5.35
C GLN A 108 -9.99 -17.66 -4.13
N VAL A 109 -9.06 -16.75 -4.39
CA VAL A 109 -8.18 -16.13 -3.39
C VAL A 109 -8.59 -14.67 -3.23
N GLU A 110 -8.71 -14.21 -1.99
CA GLU A 110 -9.02 -12.82 -1.70
C GLU A 110 -7.91 -11.88 -2.20
N VAL A 111 -8.25 -11.03 -3.18
CA VAL A 111 -7.31 -10.10 -3.82
C VAL A 111 -6.70 -9.09 -2.84
N PHE A 112 -7.37 -8.85 -1.71
CA PHE A 112 -6.91 -7.95 -0.66
C PHE A 112 -5.48 -8.29 -0.18
N TRP A 113 -5.11 -9.57 -0.08
CA TRP A 113 -3.82 -10.01 0.45
C TRP A 113 -2.61 -9.64 -0.41
N PHE A 114 -2.81 -9.37 -1.71
CA PHE A 114 -1.72 -8.93 -2.58
C PHE A 114 -1.18 -7.54 -2.21
N GLY A 115 -2.01 -6.66 -1.64
CA GLY A 115 -1.58 -5.35 -1.14
C GLY A 115 -0.57 -5.47 0.02
N PRO A 116 -0.93 -6.13 1.13
CA PRO A 116 0.02 -6.43 2.22
C PRO A 116 1.26 -7.19 1.74
N ALA A 117 1.10 -8.19 0.87
CA ALA A 117 2.23 -8.93 0.31
C ALA A 117 3.20 -8.00 -0.44
N PHE A 118 2.68 -7.05 -1.22
CA PHE A 118 3.49 -6.03 -1.88
C PHE A 118 4.27 -5.17 -0.89
N PHE A 119 3.63 -4.64 0.14
CA PHE A 119 4.32 -3.78 1.12
C PHE A 119 5.40 -4.54 1.89
N ILE A 120 5.19 -5.82 2.21
CA ILE A 120 6.20 -6.69 2.82
C ILE A 120 7.38 -6.89 1.86
N ALA A 121 7.10 -7.27 0.61
CA ALA A 121 8.14 -7.51 -0.40
C ALA A 121 8.95 -6.24 -0.70
N TYR A 122 8.27 -5.10 -0.84
CA TYR A 122 8.88 -3.78 -1.00
C TYR A 122 9.76 -3.40 0.20
N GLY A 123 9.24 -3.54 1.42
CA GLY A 123 9.97 -3.20 2.64
C GLY A 123 11.24 -4.04 2.81
N LEU A 124 11.12 -5.35 2.59
CA LEU A 124 12.27 -6.27 2.64
C LEU A 124 13.30 -5.96 1.55
N SER A 125 12.85 -5.72 0.32
CA SER A 125 13.74 -5.38 -0.79
C SER A 125 14.51 -4.08 -0.55
N THR A 126 13.80 -3.05 -0.04
CA THR A 126 14.41 -1.75 0.31
C THR A 126 15.43 -1.93 1.43
N TYR A 127 15.12 -2.71 2.46
CA TYR A 127 16.03 -3.00 3.56
C TYR A 127 17.33 -3.68 3.08
N LEU A 128 17.21 -4.71 2.24
CA LEU A 128 18.34 -5.47 1.68
C LEU A 128 19.24 -4.62 0.78
N LEU A 129 18.66 -3.68 0.01
CA LEU A 129 19.38 -2.80 -0.91
C LEU A 129 20.16 -1.65 -0.23
N GLY A 130 20.15 -1.57 1.10
CA GLY A 130 20.86 -0.53 1.85
C GLY A 130 19.95 0.44 2.61
N GLY A 131 18.63 0.25 2.56
CA GLY A 131 17.66 1.03 3.34
C GLY A 131 17.84 0.92 4.86
N ARG A 132 18.67 -0.01 5.35
CA ARG A 132 19.05 -0.12 6.77
C ARG A 132 19.63 1.18 7.36
N GLN A 133 20.24 2.03 6.52
CA GLN A 133 20.84 3.30 6.95
C GLN A 133 19.82 4.44 7.04
N LEU A 134 18.55 4.17 6.70
CA LEU A 134 17.45 5.14 6.67
C LEU A 134 16.42 4.92 7.79
N LEU A 135 16.55 3.83 8.55
CA LEU A 135 15.79 3.54 9.78
C LEU A 135 16.48 4.20 10.97
#